data_AF-A0A812CTX4-F1
#
_entry.id   AF-A0A812CTX4-F1
#
_cell.length_a   1.000
_cell.length_b   1.000
_cell.length_c   1.000
_cell.angle_alpha   90.00
_cell.angle_beta   90.00
_cell.angle_gamma   90.00
#
_symmetry.space_group_name_H-M   'P 1'
#
loop_
_entity.id
_entity.type
_entity.pdbx_description
1 polymer ?
#
loop_
_entity_poly.entity_id
_entity_poly.type
_entity_poly.pdbx_seq_one_letter_code
_entity_poly.pdbx_strand_id
1 'polypeptide(L)'
;MRHTALATFGRKTSKSYDWFEAKSAEMALVIVGKRDALAEYKRSLSKRNLQIIRADWSKAYKTARHCANEYWTELSETIQTAAITGNIRGMYDGIKTAMGPVQNKTALLKSTTGEVIVDKEQQFGEMGRTLFRPLFQAALDAIECLLVMENLDTEPTREELSKAIDSLASGKAPGSDGIPLDLIGYCKTALLLPLHEVLYQCWKEGAVPQDMRDAKIVTLYKNTGK
;
A
#
# COMPACT_ATOMS: atom_id res chain seq x y z
N MET A 1 22.12 -29.67 27.44
CA MET A 1 22.32 -28.43 26.65
C MET A 1 21.11 -28.02 25.82
N ARG A 2 20.39 -28.92 25.12
CA ARG A 2 19.22 -28.54 24.29
C ARG A 2 18.03 -27.97 25.09
N HIS A 3 17.73 -28.54 26.27
CA HIS A 3 16.67 -28.05 27.15
C HIS A 3 16.96 -26.66 27.74
N THR A 4 18.22 -26.42 28.10
CA THR A 4 18.66 -25.16 28.70
C THR A 4 18.58 -24.01 27.69
N ALA A 5 19.03 -24.22 26.46
CA ALA A 5 18.97 -23.19 25.41
C ALA A 5 17.52 -22.84 25.00
N LEU A 6 16.62 -23.81 24.97
CA LEU A 6 15.19 -23.57 24.69
C LEU A 6 14.51 -22.74 25.79
N ALA A 7 14.87 -22.97 27.06
CA ALA A 7 14.34 -22.22 28.19
C ALA A 7 14.84 -20.77 28.21
N THR A 8 16.07 -20.52 27.78
CA THR A 8 16.68 -19.17 27.82
C THR A 8 16.29 -18.30 26.62
N PHE A 9 16.15 -18.87 25.42
CA PHE A 9 15.97 -18.09 24.18
C PHE A 9 14.59 -18.25 23.52
N GLY A 10 13.75 -19.17 24.03
CA GLY A 10 12.49 -19.53 23.41
C GLY A 10 12.67 -20.22 22.04
N ARG A 11 11.56 -20.64 21.42
CA ARG A 11 11.56 -21.00 19.98
C ARG A 11 11.20 -19.77 19.17
N LYS A 12 11.99 -19.46 18.14
CA LYS A 12 11.58 -18.53 17.10
C LYS A 12 10.38 -19.16 16.37
N THR A 13 9.21 -18.55 16.50
CA THR A 13 7.96 -18.93 15.82
C THR A 13 7.75 -18.18 14.50
N SER A 14 8.71 -17.35 14.10
CA SER A 14 8.68 -16.65 12.82
C SER A 14 8.68 -17.64 11.66
N LYS A 15 7.85 -17.39 10.64
CA LYS A 15 7.96 -18.03 9.33
C LYS A 15 9.32 -17.67 8.75
N SER A 16 10.30 -18.54 8.96
CA SER A 16 11.62 -18.38 8.39
C SER A 16 11.57 -18.75 6.91
N TYR A 17 11.87 -17.78 6.05
CA TYR A 17 12.01 -17.95 4.60
C TYR A 17 13.36 -18.57 4.22
N ASP A 18 13.90 -19.43 5.09
CA ASP A 18 15.21 -20.04 4.97
C ASP A 18 15.07 -21.47 4.44
N TRP A 19 15.80 -21.78 3.36
CA TRP A 19 15.84 -23.12 2.76
C TRP A 19 16.21 -24.18 3.79
N PHE A 20 17.03 -23.84 4.79
CA PHE A 20 17.46 -24.77 5.83
C PHE A 20 16.31 -25.16 6.77
N GLU A 21 15.42 -24.23 7.09
CA GLU A 21 14.22 -24.51 7.90
C GLU A 21 13.21 -25.34 7.10
N ALA A 22 13.01 -24.99 5.82
CA ALA A 22 12.13 -25.73 4.91
C ALA A 22 12.58 -27.20 4.72
N LYS A 23 13.89 -27.44 4.63
CA LYS A 23 14.48 -28.77 4.46
C LYS A 23 15.08 -29.32 5.76
N SER A 24 14.61 -28.83 6.91
CA SER A 24 15.19 -29.13 8.22
C SER A 24 15.10 -30.62 8.61
N ALA A 25 14.05 -31.32 8.18
CA ALA A 25 13.89 -32.76 8.44
C ALA A 25 14.99 -33.59 7.75
N GLU A 26 15.28 -33.32 6.48
CA GLU A 26 16.35 -33.97 5.73
C GLU A 26 17.73 -33.60 6.29
N MET A 27 17.95 -32.33 6.62
CA MET A 27 19.19 -31.85 7.20
C MET A 27 19.44 -32.41 8.60
N ALA A 28 18.40 -32.63 9.41
CA ALA A 28 18.54 -33.17 10.75
C ALA A 28 19.18 -34.56 10.75
N LEU A 29 18.83 -35.42 9.80
CA LEU A 29 19.37 -36.78 9.68
C LEU A 29 20.89 -36.77 9.44
N VAL A 30 21.35 -35.97 8.48
CA VAL A 30 22.78 -35.88 8.16
C VAL A 30 23.58 -35.14 9.23
N ILE A 31 22.94 -34.21 9.95
CA ILE A 31 23.56 -33.53 11.10
C ILE A 31 23.78 -34.48 12.28
N VAL A 32 22.83 -35.38 12.55
CA VAL A 32 22.97 -36.42 13.59
C VAL A 32 24.12 -37.36 13.22
N GLY A 33 24.13 -37.92 12.01
CA GLY A 33 25.22 -38.80 11.56
C GLY A 33 26.60 -38.13 11.63
N LYS A 34 26.70 -36.85 11.23
CA LYS A 34 27.94 -36.07 11.36
C LYS A 34 28.39 -35.91 12.82
N ARG A 35 27.46 -35.71 13.76
CA ARG A 35 27.77 -35.57 15.19
C ARG A 35 28.22 -36.89 15.80
N ASP A 36 27.56 -37.99 15.44
CA ASP A 36 27.88 -39.33 15.95
C ASP A 36 29.26 -39.79 15.47
N ALA A 37 29.55 -39.61 14.17
CA ALA A 37 30.86 -39.91 13.61
C ALA A 37 31.98 -39.07 14.25
N LEU A 38 31.71 -37.79 14.54
CA LEU A 38 32.67 -36.94 15.26
C LEU A 38 32.88 -37.39 16.71
N ALA A 39 31.83 -37.82 17.39
CA ALA A 39 31.93 -38.34 18.75
C ALA A 39 32.76 -39.62 18.79
N GLU A 40 32.55 -40.54 17.84
CA GLU A 40 33.26 -41.81 17.75
C GLU A 40 34.73 -41.63 17.37
N TYR A 41 35.03 -40.71 16.46
CA TYR A 41 36.41 -40.34 16.15
C TYR A 41 37.17 -39.75 17.35
N LYS A 42 36.49 -38.92 18.18
CA LYS A 42 37.08 -38.39 19.42
C LYS A 42 37.31 -39.46 20.48
N ARG A 43 36.47 -40.50 20.53
CA ARG A 43 36.66 -41.64 21.44
C ARG A 43 37.82 -42.52 21.01
N SER A 44 37.97 -42.75 19.71
CA SER A 44 39.01 -43.60 19.14
C SER A 44 39.61 -42.97 17.88
N LEU A 45 40.81 -42.40 18.04
CA LEU A 45 41.55 -41.76 16.96
C LEU A 45 42.17 -42.83 16.04
N SER A 46 41.41 -43.26 15.03
CA SER A 46 41.86 -44.26 14.05
C SER A 46 41.70 -43.76 12.60
N LYS A 47 42.52 -44.29 11.69
CA LYS A 47 42.42 -44.00 10.24
C LYS A 47 41.07 -44.41 9.67
N ARG A 48 40.47 -45.49 10.19
CA ARG A 48 39.12 -45.95 9.84
C ARG A 48 38.07 -44.93 10.27
N ASN A 49 38.12 -44.45 11.51
CA ASN A 49 37.17 -43.45 12.01
C ASN A 49 37.30 -42.13 11.26
N LEU A 50 38.51 -41.71 10.91
CA LEU A 50 38.76 -40.56 10.05
C LEU A 50 38.13 -40.69 8.64
N GLN A 51 38.11 -41.89 8.06
CA GLN A 51 37.41 -42.12 6.79
C GLN A 51 35.89 -42.01 6.94
N ILE A 52 35.34 -42.52 8.04
CA ILE A 52 33.91 -42.42 8.36
C ILE A 52 33.49 -40.95 8.50
N ILE A 53 34.23 -40.13 9.28
CA ILE A 53 33.87 -38.71 9.43
C ILE A 53 33.89 -37.97 8.09
N ARG A 54 34.86 -38.28 7.22
CA ARG A 54 34.98 -37.67 5.89
C ARG A 54 33.80 -38.06 5.01
N ALA A 55 33.39 -39.32 5.04
CA ALA A 55 32.22 -39.80 4.30
C ALA A 55 30.94 -39.11 4.78
N ASP A 56 30.71 -39.02 6.09
CA ASP A 56 29.53 -38.36 6.66
C ASP A 56 29.52 -36.85 6.42
N TRP A 57 30.68 -36.20 6.43
CA TRP A 57 30.79 -34.79 6.06
C TRP A 57 30.50 -34.58 4.58
N SER A 58 31.01 -35.44 3.69
CA SER A 58 30.71 -35.40 2.26
C SER A 58 29.21 -35.60 2.02
N LYS A 59 28.59 -36.55 2.72
CA LYS A 59 27.14 -36.80 2.67
C LYS A 59 26.36 -35.55 3.12
N ALA A 60 26.69 -34.99 4.28
CA ALA A 60 26.03 -33.79 4.79
C ALA A 60 26.17 -32.59 3.84
N TYR A 61 27.33 -32.41 3.22
CA TYR A 61 27.56 -31.35 2.23
C TYR A 61 26.72 -31.56 0.97
N LYS A 62 26.70 -32.79 0.43
CA LYS A 62 25.90 -33.13 -0.75
C LYS A 62 24.41 -32.92 -0.50
N THR A 63 23.91 -33.37 0.65
CA THR A 63 22.51 -33.16 1.05
C THR A 63 22.20 -31.69 1.21
N ALA A 64 23.05 -30.91 1.90
CA ALA A 64 22.85 -29.46 2.03
C ALA A 64 22.75 -28.76 0.68
N ARG A 65 23.63 -29.11 -0.26
CA ARG A 65 23.61 -28.53 -1.61
C ARG A 65 22.37 -28.96 -2.39
N HIS A 66 21.96 -30.23 -2.28
CA HIS A 66 20.73 -30.73 -2.89
C HIS A 66 19.51 -29.99 -2.38
N CYS A 67 19.30 -29.97 -1.05
CA CYS A 67 18.17 -29.31 -0.42
C CYS A 67 18.10 -27.81 -0.74
N ALA A 68 19.25 -27.12 -0.73
CA ALA A 68 19.30 -25.71 -1.09
C ALA A 68 18.90 -25.49 -2.56
N ASN A 69 19.46 -26.27 -3.49
CA ASN A 69 19.15 -26.15 -4.91
C ASN A 69 17.67 -26.42 -5.17
N GLU A 70 17.14 -27.51 -4.63
CA GLU A 70 15.74 -27.90 -4.78
C GLU A 70 14.79 -26.80 -4.30
N TYR A 71 15.02 -26.25 -3.10
CA TYR A 71 14.24 -25.13 -2.58
C TYR A 71 14.28 -23.89 -3.50
N TRP A 72 15.47 -23.51 -3.98
CA TRP A 72 15.61 -22.34 -4.85
C TRP A 72 14.97 -22.56 -6.22
N THR A 73 15.02 -23.80 -6.75
CA THR A 73 14.34 -24.17 -7.99
C THR A 73 12.83 -24.07 -7.81
N GLU A 74 12.25 -24.70 -6.79
CA GLU A 74 10.81 -24.65 -6.48
C GLU A 74 10.31 -23.22 -6.28
N LEU A 75 11.07 -22.39 -5.55
CA LEU A 75 10.73 -20.99 -5.33
C LEU A 75 10.75 -20.20 -6.64
N SER A 76 11.75 -20.42 -7.50
CA SER A 76 11.85 -19.75 -8.79
C SER A 76 10.69 -20.12 -9.73
N GLU A 77 10.31 -21.40 -9.77
CA GLU A 77 9.17 -21.89 -10.53
C GLU A 77 7.88 -21.26 -10.03
N THR A 78 7.68 -21.20 -8.72
CA THR A 78 6.51 -20.55 -8.11
C THR A 78 6.39 -19.08 -8.49
N ILE A 79 7.49 -18.32 -8.45
CA ILE A 79 7.52 -16.91 -8.86
C ILE A 79 7.19 -16.79 -10.36
N GLN A 80 7.79 -17.64 -11.18
CA GLN A 80 7.59 -17.63 -12.62
C GLN A 80 6.15 -17.97 -13.00
N THR A 81 5.55 -18.99 -12.39
CA THR A 81 4.14 -19.34 -12.59
C THR A 81 3.23 -18.20 -12.17
N ALA A 82 3.46 -17.59 -11.00
CA ALA A 82 2.66 -16.45 -10.54
C ALA A 82 2.72 -15.26 -11.52
N ALA A 83 3.90 -14.99 -12.09
CA ALA A 83 4.08 -13.96 -13.11
C ALA A 83 3.29 -14.28 -14.40
N ILE A 84 3.39 -15.52 -14.91
CA ILE A 84 2.71 -15.95 -16.14
C ILE A 84 1.18 -15.94 -15.97
N THR A 85 0.66 -16.30 -14.80
CA THR A 85 -0.78 -16.32 -14.53
C THR A 85 -1.37 -14.95 -14.20
N GLY A 86 -0.56 -13.88 -14.21
CA GLY A 86 -1.00 -12.54 -13.82
C GLY A 86 -1.26 -12.35 -12.32
N ASN A 87 -0.78 -13.27 -11.47
CA ASN A 87 -0.87 -13.15 -10.01
C ASN A 87 0.27 -12.27 -9.49
N ILE A 88 0.12 -10.95 -9.68
CA ILE A 88 1.11 -9.94 -9.30
C ILE A 88 1.46 -10.03 -7.82
N ARG A 89 0.47 -10.26 -6.94
CA ARG A 89 0.69 -10.37 -5.49
C ARG A 89 1.56 -11.58 -5.14
N GLY A 90 1.26 -12.75 -5.71
CA GLY A 90 2.05 -13.97 -5.50
C GLY A 90 3.49 -13.83 -6.00
N MET A 91 3.69 -13.16 -7.14
CA MET A 91 5.03 -12.84 -7.65
C MET A 91 5.83 -11.99 -6.65
N TYR A 92 5.25 -10.89 -6.14
CA TYR A 92 5.93 -10.04 -5.16
C TYR A 92 6.21 -10.75 -3.84
N ASP A 93 5.28 -11.57 -3.34
CA ASP A 93 5.48 -12.34 -2.12
C ASP A 93 6.61 -13.37 -2.28
N GLY A 94 6.73 -14.00 -3.46
CA GLY A 94 7.85 -14.89 -3.78
C GLY A 94 9.19 -14.15 -3.89
N ILE A 95 9.23 -12.99 -4.55
CA ILE A 95 10.45 -12.14 -4.61
C ILE A 95 10.87 -11.71 -3.20
N LYS A 96 9.92 -11.31 -2.36
CA LYS A 96 10.18 -10.93 -0.97
C LYS A 96 10.74 -12.10 -0.15
N THR A 97 10.22 -13.30 -0.40
CA THR A 97 10.74 -14.55 0.17
C THR A 97 12.19 -14.79 -0.24
N ALA A 98 12.52 -14.62 -1.52
CA ALA A 98 13.87 -14.81 -2.05
C ALA A 98 14.88 -13.77 -1.53
N MET A 99 14.47 -12.50 -1.40
CA MET A 99 15.32 -11.42 -0.89
C MET A 99 15.57 -11.51 0.62
N GLY A 100 14.75 -12.29 1.34
CA GLY A 100 14.86 -12.46 2.78
C GLY A 100 14.40 -11.23 3.57
N PRO A 101 14.71 -11.19 4.88
CA PRO A 101 14.32 -10.09 5.76
C PRO A 101 14.93 -8.76 5.29
N VAL A 102 14.08 -7.81 4.91
CA VAL A 102 14.51 -6.45 4.59
C VAL A 102 15.06 -5.81 5.88
N GLN A 103 16.37 -5.53 5.90
CA GLN A 103 16.95 -4.70 6.95
C GLN A 103 16.56 -3.25 6.69
N ASN A 104 15.46 -2.81 7.29
CA ASN A 104 15.10 -1.40 7.31
C ASN A 104 16.11 -0.68 8.23
N LYS A 105 17.10 -0.02 7.63
CA LYS A 105 17.88 1.00 8.32
C LYS A 105 16.99 2.24 8.39
N THR A 106 16.29 2.42 9.51
CA THR A 106 15.61 3.68 9.77
C THR A 106 16.69 4.73 10.00
N ALA A 107 16.89 5.61 9.02
CA ALA A 107 17.69 6.80 9.22
C ALA A 107 16.98 7.67 10.27
N LEU A 108 17.69 7.98 11.36
CA LEU A 108 17.19 8.86 12.41
C LEU A 108 17.11 10.29 11.85
N LEU A 109 15.88 10.80 11.75
CA LEU A 109 15.61 12.17 11.31
C LEU A 109 16.05 13.13 12.43
N LYS A 110 16.81 14.15 12.06
CA LYS A 110 17.23 15.21 12.99
C LYS A 110 16.34 16.43 12.79
N SER A 111 15.97 17.09 13.88
CA SER A 111 15.32 18.40 13.84
C SER A 111 16.26 19.44 13.24
N THR A 112 15.70 20.60 12.85
CA THR A 112 16.49 21.79 12.46
C THR A 112 17.50 22.23 13.53
N THR A 113 17.26 21.90 14.80
CA THR A 113 18.17 22.16 15.93
C THR A 113 19.28 21.10 16.11
N GLY A 114 19.26 20.03 15.32
CA GLY A 114 20.25 18.94 15.34
C GLY A 114 19.91 17.77 16.26
N GLU A 115 18.81 17.85 17.02
CA GLU A 115 18.34 16.77 17.90
C GLU A 115 17.73 15.61 17.12
N VAL A 116 17.95 14.39 17.60
CA VAL A 116 17.45 13.18 16.94
C VAL A 116 16.00 12.91 17.35
N ILE A 117 15.09 12.95 16.38
CA ILE A 117 13.66 12.68 16.58
C ILE A 117 13.43 11.18 16.41
N VAL A 118 13.11 10.49 17.52
CA VAL A 118 12.84 9.04 17.53
C VAL A 118 11.36 8.74 17.29
N ASP A 119 10.47 9.69 17.62
CA ASP A 119 9.03 9.54 17.49
C ASP A 119 8.54 9.72 16.04
N LYS A 120 7.67 8.82 15.58
CA LYS A 120 7.20 8.81 14.18
C LYS A 120 6.26 9.97 13.85
N GLU A 121 5.38 10.37 14.77
CA GLU A 121 4.47 11.49 14.53
C GLU A 121 5.24 12.81 14.45
N GLN A 122 6.23 12.97 15.35
CA GLN A 122 7.13 14.12 15.32
C GLN A 122 8.01 14.15 14.06
N GLN A 123 8.47 13.00 13.56
CA GLN A 123 9.19 12.92 12.28
C GLN A 123 8.34 13.41 11.10
N PHE A 124 7.07 13.01 11.03
CA PHE A 124 6.15 13.49 9.99
C PHE A 124 5.90 14.99 10.10
N GLY A 125 5.69 15.49 11.32
CA GLY A 125 5.50 16.92 11.57
C GLY A 125 6.71 17.77 11.15
N GLU A 126 7.92 17.32 11.49
CA GLU A 126 9.17 18.02 11.15
C GLU A 126 9.46 17.96 9.64
N MET A 127 9.17 16.83 8.99
CA MET A 127 9.28 16.69 7.54
C MET A 127 8.29 17.63 6.82
N GLY A 128 7.05 17.73 7.31
CA GLY A 128 6.05 18.70 6.87
C GLY A 128 6.54 20.15 6.93
N ARG A 129 7.10 20.54 8.08
CA ARG A 129 7.62 21.89 8.33
C ARG A 129 8.84 22.23 7.47
N THR A 130 9.77 21.30 7.35
CA THR A 130 11.05 21.56 6.68
C THR A 130 10.94 21.51 5.16
N LEU A 131 10.20 20.53 4.62
CA LEU A 131 10.17 20.31 3.17
C LEU A 131 9.00 21.01 2.49
N PHE A 132 7.80 20.97 3.08
CA PHE A 132 6.58 21.36 2.38
C PHE A 132 6.19 22.81 2.67
N ARG A 133 6.34 23.28 3.91
CA ARG A 133 5.94 24.65 4.29
C ARG A 133 6.60 25.75 3.44
N PRO A 134 7.91 25.71 3.12
CA PRO A 134 8.53 26.75 2.28
C PRO A 134 8.00 26.73 0.83
N LEU A 135 7.72 25.53 0.30
CA LEU A 135 7.15 25.36 -1.05
C LEU A 135 5.73 25.93 -1.12
N PHE A 136 4.92 25.68 -0.10
CA PHE A 136 3.55 26.20 -0.05
C PHE A 136 3.50 27.69 0.26
N GLN A 137 4.37 28.23 1.13
CA GLN A 137 4.33 29.65 1.44
C GLN A 137 4.68 30.50 0.21
N ALA A 138 5.73 30.14 -0.52
CA ALA A 138 6.07 30.85 -1.76
C ALA A 138 4.97 30.71 -2.83
N ALA A 139 4.30 29.56 -2.91
CA ALA A 139 3.16 29.36 -3.80
C ALA A 139 1.92 30.17 -3.37
N LEU A 140 1.63 30.23 -2.07
CA LEU A 140 0.52 31.00 -1.51
C LEU A 140 0.74 32.50 -1.65
N ASP A 141 1.95 32.99 -1.39
CA ASP A 141 2.31 34.39 -1.54
C ASP A 141 2.31 34.82 -3.03
N ALA A 142 2.47 33.87 -3.95
CA ALA A 142 2.39 34.09 -5.40
C ALA A 142 0.96 33.98 -5.97
N ILE A 143 -0.03 33.53 -5.19
CA ILE A 143 -1.43 33.59 -5.59
C ILE A 143 -1.88 35.04 -5.44
N GLU A 144 -2.09 35.73 -6.56
CA GLU A 144 -2.80 37.00 -6.55
C GLU A 144 -4.20 36.78 -5.94
N CYS A 145 -4.45 37.41 -4.80
CA CYS A 145 -5.79 37.48 -4.24
C CYS A 145 -6.69 38.17 -5.28
N LEU A 146 -7.64 37.42 -5.85
CA LEU A 146 -8.67 38.00 -6.70
C LEU A 146 -9.42 39.09 -5.91
N LEU A 147 -9.80 40.16 -6.61
CA LEU A 147 -10.63 41.21 -6.02
C LEU A 147 -11.89 40.59 -5.42
N VAL A 148 -12.23 41.00 -4.20
CA VAL A 148 -13.45 40.59 -3.53
C VAL A 148 -14.64 41.04 -4.37
N MET A 149 -15.40 40.09 -4.89
CA MET A 149 -16.62 40.33 -5.65
C MET A 149 -17.79 40.49 -4.68
N GLU A 150 -17.93 41.66 -4.07
CA GLU A 150 -19.01 41.98 -3.10
C GLU A 150 -20.41 41.74 -3.69
N ASN A 151 -20.54 41.77 -5.02
CA ASN A 151 -21.79 41.46 -5.72
C ASN A 151 -22.19 39.97 -5.67
N LEU A 152 -21.32 39.07 -5.21
CA LEU A 152 -21.69 37.67 -4.98
C LEU A 152 -22.32 37.45 -3.60
N ASP A 153 -22.19 38.40 -2.67
CA ASP A 153 -22.80 38.32 -1.34
C ASP A 153 -24.28 38.77 -1.33
N THR A 154 -24.80 39.22 -2.47
CA THR A 154 -26.20 39.63 -2.61
C THR A 154 -27.13 38.43 -2.77
N GLU A 155 -28.36 38.57 -2.27
CA GLU A 155 -29.38 37.52 -2.41
C GLU A 155 -29.66 37.21 -3.89
N PRO A 156 -29.74 35.92 -4.29
CA PRO A 156 -29.98 35.56 -5.68
C PRO A 156 -31.35 36.01 -6.16
N THR A 157 -31.41 36.68 -7.31
CA THR A 157 -32.65 37.21 -7.88
C THR A 157 -33.35 36.22 -8.82
N ARG A 158 -34.65 36.45 -9.07
CA ARG A 158 -35.44 35.61 -9.99
C ARG A 158 -34.98 35.77 -11.43
N GLU A 159 -34.56 36.97 -11.80
CA GLU A 159 -34.07 37.32 -13.13
C GLU A 159 -32.74 36.61 -13.41
N GLU A 160 -31.86 36.53 -12.41
CA GLU A 160 -30.61 35.76 -12.50
C GLU A 160 -30.88 34.27 -12.66
N LEU A 161 -31.76 33.69 -11.84
CA LEU A 161 -32.14 32.28 -11.99
C LEU A 161 -32.79 32.01 -13.35
N SER A 162 -33.64 32.93 -13.82
CA SER A 162 -34.26 32.87 -15.13
C SER A 162 -33.23 32.82 -16.26
N LYS A 163 -32.22 33.70 -16.22
CA LYS A 163 -31.10 33.70 -17.17
C LYS A 163 -30.24 32.44 -17.05
N ALA A 164 -30.01 31.96 -15.83
CA ALA A 164 -29.25 30.74 -15.60
C ALA A 164 -29.96 29.54 -16.23
N ILE A 165 -31.28 29.43 -16.09
CA ILE A 165 -32.10 28.39 -16.74
C ILE A 165 -31.98 28.49 -18.27
N ASP A 166 -32.01 29.70 -18.84
CA ASP A 166 -31.86 29.89 -20.30
C ASP A 166 -30.46 29.51 -20.81
N SER A 167 -29.45 29.57 -19.94
CA SER A 167 -28.05 29.23 -20.27
C SER A 167 -27.71 27.74 -20.13
N LEU A 168 -28.67 26.91 -19.70
CA LEU A 168 -28.45 25.47 -19.51
C LEU A 168 -28.18 24.78 -20.85
N ALA A 169 -27.13 23.94 -20.89
CA ALA A 169 -26.77 23.18 -22.08
C ALA A 169 -27.69 21.97 -22.25
N SER A 170 -28.22 21.77 -23.46
CA SER A 170 -29.07 20.61 -23.77
C SER A 170 -28.29 19.30 -23.93
N GLY A 171 -29.00 18.18 -23.87
CA GLY A 171 -28.43 16.84 -24.10
C GLY A 171 -27.50 16.33 -22.99
N LYS A 172 -27.60 16.90 -21.78
CA LYS A 172 -26.91 16.39 -20.59
C LYS A 172 -27.70 15.22 -19.99
N ALA A 173 -26.98 14.26 -19.40
CA ALA A 173 -27.61 13.16 -18.69
C ALA A 173 -28.41 13.70 -17.49
N PRO A 174 -29.62 13.17 -17.22
CA PRO A 174 -30.40 13.55 -16.05
C PRO A 174 -29.67 13.17 -14.75
N GLY A 175 -30.02 13.86 -13.68
CA GLY A 175 -29.57 13.51 -12.33
C GLY A 175 -30.19 12.21 -11.83
N SER A 176 -29.96 11.89 -10.56
CA SER A 176 -30.57 10.70 -9.94
C SER A 176 -32.08 10.81 -9.72
N ASP A 177 -32.63 12.01 -9.83
CA ASP A 177 -34.07 12.28 -9.86
C ASP A 177 -34.71 11.86 -11.20
N GLY A 178 -33.91 11.55 -12.22
CA GLY A 178 -34.39 11.19 -13.55
C GLY A 178 -34.96 12.35 -14.34
N ILE A 179 -34.78 13.60 -13.88
CA ILE A 179 -35.35 14.79 -14.52
C ILE A 179 -34.35 15.31 -15.57
N PRO A 180 -34.73 15.33 -16.87
CA PRO A 180 -33.89 15.91 -17.91
C PRO A 180 -33.80 17.42 -17.75
N LEU A 181 -32.62 17.99 -17.98
CA LEU A 181 -32.40 19.43 -17.90
C LEU A 181 -33.26 20.22 -18.90
N ASP A 182 -33.51 19.62 -20.07
CA ASP A 182 -34.37 20.19 -21.12
C ASP A 182 -35.81 20.43 -20.61
N LEU A 183 -36.31 19.54 -19.75
CA LEU A 183 -37.65 19.67 -19.16
C LEU A 183 -37.76 20.90 -18.25
N ILE A 184 -36.69 21.23 -17.53
CA ILE A 184 -36.64 22.43 -16.68
C ILE A 184 -36.74 23.69 -17.55
N GLY A 185 -36.06 23.70 -18.70
CA GLY A 185 -36.18 24.77 -19.70
C GLY A 185 -37.61 24.92 -20.23
N TYR A 186 -38.25 23.83 -20.65
CA TYR A 186 -39.63 23.86 -21.16
C TYR A 186 -40.67 24.26 -20.11
N CYS A 187 -40.48 23.82 -18.86
CA CYS A 187 -41.38 24.10 -17.75
C CYS A 187 -40.99 25.34 -16.94
N LYS A 188 -40.06 26.18 -17.44
CA LYS A 188 -39.51 27.34 -16.75
C LYS A 188 -40.58 28.25 -16.16
N THR A 189 -41.65 28.55 -16.90
CA THR A 189 -42.73 29.43 -16.43
C THR A 189 -43.42 28.91 -15.18
N ALA A 190 -43.56 27.59 -15.04
CA ALA A 190 -44.17 26.95 -13.88
C ALA A 190 -43.17 26.71 -12.73
N LEU A 191 -41.90 26.43 -13.06
CA LEU A 191 -40.88 26.03 -12.09
C LEU A 191 -40.04 27.17 -11.54
N LEU A 192 -39.99 28.33 -12.20
CA LEU A 192 -39.11 29.44 -11.80
C LEU A 192 -39.35 29.89 -10.36
N LEU A 193 -40.61 30.04 -9.95
CA LEU A 193 -40.96 30.50 -8.59
C LEU A 193 -40.61 29.45 -7.52
N PRO A 194 -41.04 28.18 -7.63
CA PRO A 194 -40.63 27.14 -6.67
C PRO A 194 -39.11 26.95 -6.58
N LEU A 195 -38.40 26.97 -7.70
CA LEU A 195 -36.94 26.80 -7.72
C LEU A 195 -36.21 27.98 -7.07
N HIS A 196 -36.69 29.21 -7.33
CA HIS A 196 -36.14 30.41 -6.69
C HIS A 196 -36.30 30.36 -5.17
N GLU A 197 -37.47 29.93 -4.68
CA GLU A 197 -37.72 29.82 -3.24
C GLU A 197 -36.75 28.83 -2.57
N VAL A 198 -36.57 27.63 -3.15
CA VAL A 198 -35.63 26.63 -2.60
C VAL A 198 -34.19 27.16 -2.60
N LEU A 199 -33.76 27.79 -3.71
CA LEU A 199 -32.43 28.40 -3.81
C LEU A 199 -32.23 29.50 -2.75
N TYR A 200 -33.24 30.33 -2.57
CA TYR A 200 -33.24 31.43 -1.61
C TYR A 200 -33.15 30.94 -0.17
N GLN A 201 -33.88 29.88 0.19
CA GLN A 201 -33.77 29.27 1.51
C GLN A 201 -32.37 28.68 1.74
N CYS A 202 -31.81 27.96 0.77
CA CYS A 202 -30.45 27.43 0.89
C CYS A 202 -29.41 28.55 1.09
N TRP A 203 -29.60 29.69 0.41
CA TRP A 203 -28.76 30.88 0.58
C TRP A 203 -28.86 31.46 2.00
N LYS A 204 -30.08 31.67 2.50
CA LYS A 204 -30.33 32.25 3.83
C LYS A 204 -29.86 31.37 4.98
N GLU A 205 -30.07 30.07 4.88
CA GLU A 205 -29.72 29.12 5.93
C GLU A 205 -28.24 28.73 5.89
N GLY A 206 -27.54 29.02 4.79
CA GLY A 206 -26.16 28.56 4.57
C GLY A 206 -26.04 27.04 4.52
N ALA A 207 -27.14 26.34 4.26
CA ALA A 207 -27.24 24.90 4.25
C ALA A 207 -27.88 24.42 2.95
N VAL A 208 -27.33 23.35 2.38
CA VAL A 208 -27.81 22.75 1.14
C VAL A 208 -28.16 21.28 1.41
N PRO A 209 -29.27 20.75 0.85
CA PRO A 209 -29.63 19.34 0.96
C PRO A 209 -28.45 18.40 0.66
N GLN A 210 -28.34 17.30 1.39
CA GLN A 210 -27.23 16.35 1.23
C GLN A 210 -27.15 15.79 -0.21
N ASP A 211 -28.31 15.55 -0.84
CA ASP A 211 -28.39 15.06 -2.23
C ASP A 211 -27.75 16.01 -3.26
N MET A 212 -27.67 17.32 -2.96
CA MET A 212 -26.97 18.30 -3.81
C MET A 212 -25.47 18.38 -3.49
N ARG A 213 -25.03 17.90 -2.32
CA ARG A 213 -23.62 17.85 -1.90
C ARG A 213 -22.93 16.57 -2.36
N ASP A 214 -23.67 15.48 -2.46
CA ASP A 214 -23.13 14.16 -2.81
C ASP A 214 -22.94 14.01 -4.33
N ALA A 215 -21.70 13.76 -4.75
CA ALA A 215 -21.41 13.45 -6.14
C ALA A 215 -21.64 11.96 -6.46
N LYS A 216 -22.48 11.67 -7.46
CA LYS A 216 -22.65 10.30 -8.00
C LYS A 216 -21.70 10.08 -9.17
N ILE A 217 -20.67 9.28 -8.95
CA ILE A 217 -19.69 8.93 -9.97
C ILE A 217 -20.19 7.71 -10.75
N VAL A 218 -20.46 7.90 -12.04
CA VAL A 218 -20.83 6.82 -12.97
C VAL A 218 -19.66 6.54 -13.91
N THR A 219 -19.15 5.32 -13.90
CA THR A 219 -18.10 4.88 -14.83
C THR A 219 -18.70 4.62 -16.20
N LEU A 220 -18.30 5.40 -17.20
CA LEU A 220 -18.65 5.15 -18.60
C LEU A 220 -17.49 4.44 -19.30
N TYR A 221 -17.80 3.35 -20.01
CA TYR A 221 -16.84 2.68 -20.88
C TYR A 221 -16.56 3.57 -22.10
N LYS A 222 -15.32 4.04 -22.25
CA LYS A 222 -14.86 4.72 -23.46
C LYS A 222 -14.53 3.67 -24.51
N ASN A 223 -15.40 3.51 -25.51
CA ASN A 223 -15.09 2.63 -26.63
C ASN A 223 -13.89 3.18 -27.40
N THR A 224 -12.75 2.50 -27.32
CA THR A 224 -11.60 2.76 -28.20
C THR A 224 -12.03 2.37 -29.61
N GLY A 225 -12.13 3.36 -30.50
CA GLY A 225 -12.53 3.18 -31.88
C GLY A 225 -11.69 2.12 -32.60
N LYS A 226 -12.35 1.40 -33.51
CA LYS A 226 -11.67 0.65 -34.58
C LYS A 226 -10.90 1.59 -35.49
#